data_AF-A0ABD7PD71-F1
#
_entry.id   AF-A0ABD7PD71-F1
#
_cell.length_a   1.000
_cell.length_b   1.000
_cell.length_c   1.000
_cell.angle_alpha   90.00
_cell.angle_beta   90.00
_cell.angle_gamma   90.00
#
_symmetry.space_group_name_H-M   'P 1'
#
loop_
_entity.id
_entity.type
_entity.pdbx_description
1 polymer ?
#
loop_
_entity_poly.entity_id
_entity_poly.type
_entity_poly.pdbx_seq_one_letter_code
_entity_poly.pdbx_strand_id
1 'polypeptide(L)'
;MAQINIRLPDEVSEKAGEVLTPIGLTLNSYLQGIAHHMAETGQIPVVIRQQSVALKPEEVFLEAFIRYRTAYTHLHDIYEEQVSDTTPGGTERLTRCADEVSAALEFFKQHEKIIAAAPSQLEVLPGAGSETYTFARSPELFIPLTGYLRESIRRSGSQPHMEQALLRAVDTLNELQKMVSGEVSATTTAVFIIQDARTVMLCAEEATRKDQEYIVARAWVSRMKEAFQRADLAYLNLKADAKISAFSRIIILLRRLVEDAERYVSRMPEKGEKFASGLQEDLSHLLDTLEQSLS
;
A
#
# COMPACT_ATOMS: atom_id res chain seq x y z
N MET A 1 -8.59 11.63 48.93
CA MET A 1 -7.56 10.62 48.60
C MET A 1 -7.97 9.95 47.30
N ALA A 2 -7.21 10.12 46.23
CA ALA A 2 -7.44 9.42 44.97
C ALA A 2 -6.63 8.12 44.97
N GLN A 3 -7.29 6.96 44.95
CA GLN A 3 -6.63 5.69 44.69
C GLN A 3 -6.45 5.53 43.18
N ILE A 4 -5.20 5.44 42.73
CA ILE A 4 -4.89 5.08 41.35
C ILE A 4 -4.96 3.55 41.27
N ASN A 5 -6.07 3.01 40.78
CA ASN A 5 -6.19 1.58 40.49
C ASN A 5 -5.60 1.31 39.09
N ILE A 6 -4.38 0.79 39.04
CA ILE A 6 -3.77 0.30 37.80
C ILE A 6 -4.16 -1.18 37.66
N ARG A 7 -4.96 -1.52 36.64
CA ARG A 7 -5.18 -2.91 36.23
C ARG A 7 -4.19 -3.26 35.13
N LEU A 8 -3.40 -4.30 35.37
CA LEU A 8 -2.54 -4.93 34.36
C LEU A 8 -3.08 -6.34 34.05
N PRO A 9 -2.90 -6.85 32.83
CA PRO A 9 -3.13 -8.26 32.55
C PRO A 9 -2.29 -9.16 33.47
N ASP A 10 -2.83 -10.31 33.87
CA ASP A 10 -2.18 -11.22 34.82
C ASP A 10 -0.79 -11.66 34.33
N GLU A 11 -0.66 -11.98 33.05
CA GLU A 11 0.60 -12.39 32.42
C GLU A 11 1.69 -11.31 32.47
N VAL A 12 1.30 -10.03 32.38
CA VAL A 12 2.24 -8.89 32.46
C VAL A 12 2.65 -8.66 33.91
N SER A 13 1.72 -8.82 34.86
CA SER A 13 1.97 -8.67 36.29
C SER A 13 2.94 -9.74 36.80
N GLU A 14 2.79 -10.98 36.32
CA GLU A 14 3.63 -12.12 36.68
C GLU A 14 5.08 -11.90 36.18
N LYS A 15 5.26 -11.57 34.90
CA LYS A 15 6.58 -11.25 34.32
C LYS A 15 7.26 -10.05 35.00
N ALA A 16 6.49 -9.01 35.34
CA ALA A 16 7.04 -7.87 36.08
C ALA A 16 7.47 -8.28 37.51
N GLY A 17 6.71 -9.18 38.14
CA GLY A 17 7.05 -9.77 39.43
C GLY A 17 8.37 -10.54 39.40
N GLU A 18 8.63 -11.32 38.36
CA GLU A 18 9.88 -12.09 38.19
C GLU A 18 11.12 -11.18 38.16
N VAL A 19 11.00 -9.96 37.63
CA VAL A 19 12.10 -8.99 37.55
C VAL A 19 12.30 -8.24 38.87
N LEU A 20 11.23 -7.96 39.61
CA LEU A 20 11.27 -7.15 40.84
C LEU A 20 11.56 -8.00 42.09
N THR A 21 11.16 -9.26 42.11
CA THR A 21 11.35 -10.16 43.27
C THR A 21 12.83 -10.36 43.63
N PRO A 22 13.77 -10.53 42.68
CA PRO A 22 15.21 -10.68 42.99
C PRO A 22 15.82 -9.46 43.69
N ILE A 23 15.24 -8.26 43.51
CA ILE A 23 15.68 -7.02 44.16
C ILE A 23 14.82 -6.69 45.40
N GLY A 24 14.00 -7.64 45.87
CA GLY A 24 13.20 -7.52 47.09
C GLY A 24 11.99 -6.59 46.97
N LEU A 25 11.55 -6.29 45.75
CA LEU A 25 10.43 -5.39 45.50
C LEU A 25 9.23 -6.16 44.96
N THR A 26 8.04 -5.69 45.35
CA THR A 26 6.78 -6.08 44.68
C THR A 26 6.41 -5.01 43.66
N LEU A 27 5.60 -5.38 42.66
CA LEU A 27 5.10 -4.42 41.68
C LEU A 27 4.36 -3.26 42.35
N ASN A 28 3.53 -3.53 43.37
CA ASN A 28 2.81 -2.50 44.11
C ASN A 28 3.76 -1.57 44.88
N SER A 29 4.76 -2.11 45.57
CA SER A 29 5.72 -1.28 46.32
C SER A 29 6.60 -0.44 45.40
N TYR A 30 6.95 -0.97 44.23
CA TYR A 30 7.71 -0.24 43.21
C TYR A 30 6.91 0.93 42.62
N LEU A 31 5.65 0.71 42.24
CA LEU A 31 4.76 1.75 41.73
C LEU A 31 4.47 2.85 42.77
N GLN A 32 4.30 2.46 44.04
CA GLN A 32 4.16 3.42 45.14
C GLN A 32 5.42 4.27 45.33
N GLY A 33 6.60 3.67 45.19
CA GLY A 33 7.89 4.38 45.26
C GLY A 33 8.05 5.41 44.15
N ILE A 34 7.64 5.09 42.91
CA ILE A 34 7.60 6.04 41.79
C ILE A 34 6.68 7.22 42.13
N ALA A 35 5.48 6.94 42.63
CA ALA A 35 4.52 7.98 43.01
C ALA A 35 5.05 8.90 44.12
N HIS A 36 5.72 8.33 45.14
CA HIS A 36 6.37 9.12 46.20
C HIS A 36 7.49 9.99 45.65
N HIS A 37 8.36 9.42 44.81
CA HIS A 37 9.44 10.17 44.18
C HIS A 37 8.93 11.34 43.33
N MET A 38 7.84 11.13 42.57
CA MET A 38 7.20 12.20 41.80
C MET A 38 6.64 13.30 42.70
N ALA A 39 6.03 12.94 43.83
CA ALA A 39 5.49 13.89 44.79
C ALA A 39 6.58 14.71 45.48
N GLU A 40 7.72 14.10 45.81
CA GLU A 40 8.84 14.74 46.50
C GLU A 40 9.68 15.64 45.58
N THR A 41 9.89 15.23 44.34
CA THR A 41 10.80 15.93 43.41
C THR A 41 10.08 16.79 42.37
N GLY A 42 8.78 16.60 42.18
CA GLY A 42 8.00 17.24 41.11
C GLY A 42 8.40 16.78 39.70
N GLN A 43 9.21 15.74 39.58
CA GLN A 43 9.74 15.23 38.30
C GLN A 43 9.28 13.80 38.05
N ILE A 44 9.10 13.43 36.79
CA ILE A 44 8.79 12.06 36.37
C ILE A 44 10.12 11.29 36.31
N PRO A 45 10.38 10.31 37.19
CA PRO A 45 11.68 9.63 37.25
C PRO A 45 11.99 8.80 36.01
N VAL A 46 10.95 8.28 35.36
CA VAL A 46 11.07 7.48 34.14
C VAL A 46 9.95 7.84 33.18
N VAL A 47 10.30 8.35 32.00
CA VAL A 47 9.35 8.47 30.89
C VAL A 47 9.34 7.16 30.12
N ILE A 48 8.49 6.22 30.55
CA ILE A 48 8.18 5.05 29.73
C ILE A 48 7.25 5.55 28.63
N ARG A 49 7.82 5.89 27.47
CA ARG A 49 7.01 6.06 26.26
C ARG A 49 6.30 4.73 26.06
N GLN A 50 4.96 4.73 25.99
CA GLN A 50 4.23 3.56 25.51
C GLN A 50 4.95 3.12 24.23
N GLN A 51 5.57 1.94 24.27
CA GLN A 51 5.79 1.22 23.03
C GLN A 51 4.38 1.03 22.50
N SER A 52 4.04 1.80 21.46
CA SER A 52 2.88 1.54 20.62
C SER A 52 2.83 0.03 20.45
N VAL A 53 1.76 -0.60 20.97
CA VAL A 53 1.49 -2.03 20.73
C VAL A 53 1.80 -2.23 19.26
N ALA A 54 2.77 -3.10 18.95
CA ALA A 54 3.22 -3.27 17.57
C ALA A 54 1.98 -3.62 16.75
N LEU A 55 1.46 -2.65 15.99
CA LEU A 55 0.24 -2.82 15.22
C LEU A 55 0.54 -3.92 14.22
N LYS A 56 -0.23 -5.02 14.25
CA LYS A 56 0.01 -6.12 13.34
C LYS A 56 -0.32 -5.65 11.92
N PRO A 57 0.63 -5.69 10.98
CA PRO A 57 0.41 -5.21 9.62
C PRO A 57 -0.84 -5.78 8.93
N GLU A 58 -1.17 -7.06 9.16
CA GLU A 58 -2.38 -7.71 8.63
C GLU A 58 -3.68 -7.11 9.18
N GLU A 59 -3.73 -6.82 10.48
CA GLU A 59 -4.90 -6.25 11.14
C GLU A 59 -5.15 -4.82 10.64
N VAL A 60 -4.07 -4.06 10.42
CA VAL A 60 -4.15 -2.69 9.89
C VAL A 60 -4.55 -2.66 8.42
N PHE A 61 -4.04 -3.59 7.61
CA PHE A 61 -4.46 -3.75 6.22
C PHE A 61 -5.94 -4.14 6.12
N LEU A 62 -6.39 -5.10 6.93
CA LEU A 62 -7.78 -5.55 6.97
C LEU A 62 -8.72 -4.42 7.41
N GLU A 63 -8.33 -3.64 8.42
CA GLU A 63 -9.09 -2.48 8.88
C GLU A 63 -9.21 -1.41 7.77
N ALA A 64 -8.12 -1.13 7.05
CA ALA A 64 -8.17 -0.23 5.89
C ALA A 64 -9.14 -0.75 4.83
N PHE A 65 -9.04 -2.03 4.47
CA PHE A 65 -9.94 -2.68 3.51
C PHE A 65 -11.42 -2.60 3.93
N ILE A 66 -11.74 -2.91 5.19
CA ILE A 66 -13.11 -2.88 5.72
C ILE A 66 -13.70 -1.47 5.64
N ARG A 67 -12.91 -0.43 5.93
CA ARG A 67 -13.36 0.97 5.83
C ARG A 67 -13.76 1.35 4.41
N TYR A 68 -12.92 1.03 3.43
CA TYR A 68 -13.24 1.28 2.02
C TYR A 68 -14.42 0.45 1.53
N ARG A 69 -14.51 -0.82 1.93
CA ARG A 69 -15.64 -1.70 1.57
C ARG A 69 -16.96 -1.20 2.16
N THR A 70 -16.94 -0.71 3.39
CA THR A 70 -18.12 -0.09 4.03
C THR A 70 -18.58 1.14 3.26
N ALA A 71 -17.65 2.04 2.91
CA ALA A 71 -17.96 3.23 2.12
C ALA A 71 -18.52 2.87 0.73
N TYR A 72 -17.96 1.84 0.08
CA TYR A 72 -18.50 1.32 -1.18
C TYR A 72 -19.95 0.82 -1.02
N THR A 73 -20.23 -0.01 -0.01
CA THR A 73 -21.58 -0.56 0.22
C THR A 73 -22.60 0.56 0.39
N HIS A 74 -22.32 1.55 1.23
CA HIS A 74 -23.24 2.68 1.42
C HIS A 74 -23.43 3.51 0.14
N LEU A 75 -22.38 3.67 -0.69
CA LEU A 75 -22.50 4.33 -1.98
C LEU A 75 -23.28 3.52 -3.01
N HIS A 76 -23.13 2.21 -2.98
CA HIS A 76 -23.92 1.30 -3.81
C HIS A 76 -25.40 1.35 -3.41
N ASP A 77 -25.72 1.41 -2.12
CA ASP A 77 -27.09 1.58 -1.63
C ASP A 77 -27.70 2.91 -2.12
N ILE A 78 -26.92 4.00 -2.11
CA ILE A 78 -27.34 5.29 -2.69
C ILE A 78 -27.65 5.16 -4.20
N TYR A 79 -26.83 4.40 -4.93
CA TYR A 79 -27.03 4.15 -6.35
C TYR A 79 -28.32 3.36 -6.63
N GLU A 80 -28.53 2.26 -5.91
CA GLU A 80 -29.72 1.40 -6.02
C GLU A 80 -31.00 2.16 -5.66
N GLU A 81 -30.96 2.98 -4.61
CA GLU A 81 -32.08 3.81 -4.19
C GLU A 81 -32.28 5.08 -5.05
N GLN A 82 -31.41 5.29 -6.05
CA GLN A 82 -31.43 6.46 -6.95
C GLN A 82 -31.38 7.80 -6.20
N VAL A 83 -30.69 7.83 -5.07
CA VAL A 83 -30.55 9.00 -4.21
C VAL A 83 -29.62 10.01 -4.86
N SER A 84 -30.10 11.24 -5.01
CA SER A 84 -29.33 12.37 -5.53
C SER A 84 -29.43 13.58 -4.59
N ASP A 85 -28.62 14.62 -4.86
CA ASP A 85 -28.68 15.91 -4.18
C ASP A 85 -30.07 16.56 -4.17
N THR A 86 -30.90 16.24 -5.17
CA THR A 86 -32.29 16.71 -5.29
C THR A 86 -33.32 15.90 -4.49
N THR A 87 -32.96 14.71 -4.01
CA THR A 87 -33.85 13.86 -3.20
C THR A 87 -33.90 14.32 -1.74
N PRO A 88 -35.04 14.16 -1.01
CA PRO A 88 -35.12 14.51 0.41
C PRO A 88 -34.04 13.79 1.23
N GLY A 89 -33.18 14.55 1.90
CA GLY A 89 -32.05 14.00 2.68
C GLY A 89 -30.87 13.47 1.85
N GLY A 90 -30.92 13.54 0.52
CA GLY A 90 -29.86 12.99 -0.35
C GLY A 90 -28.52 13.72 -0.20
N THR A 91 -28.55 15.04 -0.02
CA THR A 91 -27.32 15.82 0.24
C THR A 91 -26.62 15.39 1.53
N GLU A 92 -27.37 15.12 2.61
CA GLU A 92 -26.80 14.67 3.88
C GLU A 92 -26.17 13.27 3.75
N ARG A 93 -26.84 12.36 3.05
CA ARG A 93 -26.34 11.00 2.79
C ARG A 93 -25.08 10.98 1.93
N LEU A 94 -25.06 11.78 0.86
CA LEU A 94 -23.88 11.93 0.00
C LEU A 94 -22.70 12.55 0.76
N THR A 95 -22.96 13.54 1.62
CA THR A 95 -21.94 14.15 2.49
C THR A 95 -21.35 13.12 3.45
N ARG A 96 -22.21 12.32 4.10
CA ARG A 96 -21.76 11.24 4.99
C ARG A 96 -20.88 10.23 4.26
N CYS A 97 -21.23 9.82 3.04
CA CYS A 97 -20.38 8.93 2.25
C CYS A 97 -19.04 9.59 1.88
N ALA A 98 -19.02 10.89 1.59
CA ALA A 98 -17.78 11.63 1.33
C ALA A 98 -16.86 11.68 2.56
N ASP A 99 -17.45 11.83 3.75
CA ASP A 99 -16.73 11.78 5.03
C ASP A 99 -16.17 10.39 5.31
N GLU A 100 -16.96 9.33 5.06
CA GLU A 100 -16.52 7.93 5.20
C GLU A 100 -15.34 7.60 4.27
N VAL A 101 -15.40 8.04 3.01
CA VAL A 101 -14.28 7.90 2.05
C VAL A 101 -13.04 8.68 2.51
N SER A 102 -13.24 9.89 3.06
CA SER A 102 -12.14 10.72 3.54
C SER A 102 -11.48 10.15 4.80
N ALA A 103 -12.28 9.60 5.73
CA ALA A 103 -11.79 8.91 6.91
C ALA A 103 -11.03 7.62 6.55
N ALA A 104 -11.48 6.88 5.53
CA ALA A 104 -10.77 5.71 5.02
C ALA A 104 -9.39 6.10 4.42
N LEU A 105 -9.34 7.20 3.67
CA LEU A 105 -8.09 7.74 3.13
C LEU A 105 -7.14 8.22 4.23
N GLU A 106 -7.65 8.94 5.22
CA GLU A 106 -6.84 9.42 6.35
C GLU A 106 -6.23 8.25 7.13
N PHE A 107 -7.05 7.23 7.43
CA PHE A 107 -6.58 6.02 8.08
C PHE A 107 -5.47 5.33 7.27
N PHE A 108 -5.66 5.19 5.95
CA PHE A 108 -4.64 4.62 5.05
C PHE A 108 -3.34 5.43 5.10
N LYS A 109 -3.40 6.76 4.93
CA LYS A 109 -2.20 7.61 4.93
C LYS A 109 -1.44 7.57 6.26
N GLN A 110 -2.17 7.53 7.37
CA GLN A 110 -1.56 7.45 8.69
C GLN A 110 -0.78 6.15 8.90
N HIS A 111 -1.24 5.06 8.28
CA HIS A 111 -0.69 3.71 8.48
C HIS A 111 -0.03 3.11 7.23
N GLU A 112 0.23 3.92 6.20
CA GLU A 112 0.70 3.50 4.88
C GLU A 112 1.90 2.54 4.98
N LYS A 113 2.90 2.90 5.79
CA LYS A 113 4.11 2.09 6.00
C LYS A 113 3.85 0.74 6.67
N ILE A 114 2.84 0.66 7.54
CA ILE A 114 2.45 -0.55 8.26
C ILE A 114 1.62 -1.45 7.34
N ILE A 115 0.70 -0.86 6.58
CA ILE A 115 -0.11 -1.53 5.56
C ILE A 115 0.81 -2.14 4.49
N ALA A 116 1.80 -1.39 4.01
CA ALA A 116 2.79 -1.88 3.05
C ALA A 116 3.66 -3.05 3.58
N ALA A 117 3.72 -3.22 4.91
CA ALA A 117 4.42 -4.32 5.56
C ALA A 117 3.52 -5.53 5.86
N ALA A 118 2.24 -5.50 5.46
CA ALA A 118 1.33 -6.62 5.69
C ALA A 118 1.75 -7.85 4.88
N PRO A 119 1.81 -9.06 5.46
CA PRO A 119 2.06 -10.31 4.73
C PRO A 119 1.21 -10.49 3.46
N SER A 120 -0.04 -10.00 3.44
CA SER A 120 -0.90 -9.93 2.25
C SER A 120 -0.37 -9.00 1.14
N GLN A 121 0.40 -8.00 1.54
CA GLN A 121 1.16 -7.03 0.74
C GLN A 121 2.63 -7.43 0.58
N LEU A 122 3.05 -8.61 1.05
CA LEU A 122 4.40 -9.11 0.87
C LEU A 122 4.39 -10.33 -0.04
N GLU A 123 5.35 -10.40 -0.96
CA GLU A 123 5.62 -11.57 -1.77
C GLU A 123 6.87 -12.25 -1.22
N VAL A 124 6.74 -13.51 -0.86
CA VAL A 124 7.89 -14.36 -0.53
C VAL A 124 8.29 -15.09 -1.79
N LEU A 125 9.48 -14.78 -2.28
CA LEU A 125 10.03 -15.32 -3.50
C LEU A 125 11.14 -16.32 -3.19
N PRO A 126 11.15 -17.50 -3.83
CA PRO A 126 12.22 -18.46 -3.65
C PRO A 126 13.54 -17.90 -4.23
N GLY A 127 14.59 -17.92 -3.41
CA GLY A 127 15.96 -17.62 -3.77
C GLY A 127 16.71 -18.86 -4.26
N ALA A 128 18.03 -18.72 -4.46
CA ALA A 128 18.87 -19.87 -4.78
C ALA A 128 18.98 -20.81 -3.57
N GLY A 129 18.62 -22.08 -3.75
CA GLY A 129 18.69 -23.08 -2.67
C GLY A 129 17.52 -22.96 -1.69
N SER A 130 17.82 -22.73 -0.40
CA SER A 130 16.83 -22.61 0.68
C SER A 130 16.55 -21.16 1.11
N GLU A 131 17.14 -20.18 0.43
CA GLU A 131 16.90 -18.77 0.72
C GLU A 131 15.51 -18.34 0.23
N THR A 132 14.83 -17.48 0.97
CA THR A 132 13.63 -16.79 0.52
C THR A 132 13.80 -15.30 0.69
N TYR A 133 13.29 -14.53 -0.27
CA TYR A 133 13.35 -13.08 -0.28
C TYR A 133 11.93 -12.54 -0.15
N THR A 134 11.70 -11.68 0.84
CA THR A 134 10.40 -11.05 1.07
C THR A 134 10.40 -9.65 0.49
N PHE A 135 9.51 -9.37 -0.45
CA PHE A 135 9.36 -8.08 -1.12
C PHE A 135 7.98 -7.52 -0.86
N ALA A 136 7.81 -6.20 -0.91
CA ALA A 136 6.48 -5.61 -0.95
C ALA A 136 5.83 -5.88 -2.33
N ARG A 137 4.68 -6.57 -2.34
CA ARG A 137 3.72 -6.56 -3.45
C ARG A 137 3.23 -5.13 -3.57
N SER A 138 3.76 -4.36 -4.51
CA SER A 138 3.19 -3.05 -4.79
C SER A 138 1.97 -3.25 -5.68
N PRO A 139 0.77 -3.03 -5.12
CA PRO A 139 -0.16 -2.12 -5.78
C PRO A 139 -0.88 -1.25 -4.74
N GLU A 140 -0.62 0.05 -4.71
CA GLU A 140 -1.42 0.98 -3.89
C GLU A 140 -2.81 1.17 -4.52
N LEU A 141 -3.68 0.18 -4.38
CA LEU A 141 -5.06 0.18 -4.89
C LEU A 141 -6.00 1.06 -4.05
N PHE A 142 -5.62 1.40 -2.82
CA PHE A 142 -6.39 2.30 -1.95
C PHE A 142 -6.51 3.72 -2.52
N ILE A 143 -5.47 4.23 -3.19
CA ILE A 143 -5.50 5.57 -3.80
C ILE A 143 -6.44 5.61 -5.03
N PRO A 144 -6.32 4.71 -6.04
CA PRO A 144 -7.31 4.59 -7.10
C PRO A 144 -8.72 4.34 -6.59
N LEU A 145 -8.90 3.46 -5.59
CA LEU A 145 -10.20 3.17 -4.99
C LEU A 145 -10.85 4.43 -4.40
N THR A 146 -10.06 5.25 -3.70
CA THR A 146 -10.52 6.57 -3.21
C THR A 146 -11.02 7.44 -4.37
N GLY A 147 -10.26 7.46 -5.47
CA GLY A 147 -10.62 8.21 -6.67
C GLY A 147 -11.95 7.75 -7.27
N TYR A 148 -12.15 6.44 -7.41
CA TYR A 148 -13.40 5.87 -7.92
C TYR A 148 -14.60 6.17 -7.02
N LEU A 149 -14.47 6.00 -5.71
CA LEU A 149 -15.56 6.29 -4.76
C LEU A 149 -15.94 7.78 -4.75
N ARG A 150 -14.95 8.68 -4.82
CA ARG A 150 -15.19 10.13 -4.94
C ARG A 150 -15.86 10.50 -6.26
N GLU A 151 -15.46 9.86 -7.35
CA GLU A 151 -16.10 10.04 -8.65
C GLU A 151 -17.56 9.57 -8.63
N SER A 152 -17.86 8.44 -7.98
CA SER A 152 -19.25 7.97 -7.79
C SER A 152 -20.11 9.00 -7.05
N ILE A 153 -19.60 9.61 -5.97
CA ILE A 153 -20.29 10.69 -5.25
C ILE A 153 -20.57 11.88 -6.18
N ARG A 154 -19.56 12.31 -6.93
CA ARG A 154 -19.66 13.45 -7.86
C ARG A 154 -20.62 13.17 -9.01
N ARG A 155 -20.79 11.91 -9.40
CA ARG A 155 -21.66 11.46 -10.50
C ARG A 155 -23.02 10.97 -10.04
N SER A 156 -23.39 11.14 -8.76
CA SER A 156 -24.68 10.70 -8.20
C SER A 156 -25.92 11.22 -8.94
N GLY A 157 -25.85 12.39 -9.58
CA GLY A 157 -26.91 12.91 -10.45
C GLY A 157 -26.96 12.31 -11.86
N SER A 158 -26.07 11.37 -12.20
CA SER A 158 -25.94 10.75 -13.52
C SER A 158 -25.66 9.24 -13.40
N GLN A 159 -26.74 8.46 -13.29
CA GLN A 159 -26.75 7.00 -13.11
C GLN A 159 -25.68 6.22 -13.93
N PRO A 160 -25.57 6.33 -15.26
CA PRO A 160 -24.60 5.54 -16.03
C PRO A 160 -23.12 5.83 -15.67
N HIS A 161 -22.83 7.08 -15.29
CA HIS A 161 -21.47 7.49 -14.92
C HIS A 161 -21.14 7.08 -13.47
N MET A 162 -22.13 7.06 -12.59
CA MET A 162 -21.98 6.53 -11.23
C MET A 162 -21.75 5.02 -11.25
N GLU A 163 -22.51 4.28 -12.07
CA GLU A 163 -22.36 2.85 -12.26
C GLU A 163 -20.95 2.48 -12.73
N GLN A 164 -20.41 3.18 -13.74
CA GLN A 164 -19.06 2.93 -14.22
C GLN A 164 -17.99 3.14 -13.15
N ALA A 165 -18.15 4.16 -12.29
CA ALA A 165 -17.23 4.43 -11.20
C ALA A 165 -17.34 3.37 -10.08
N LEU A 166 -18.56 2.91 -9.78
CA LEU A 166 -18.80 1.82 -8.82
C LEU A 166 -18.24 0.48 -9.32
N LEU A 167 -18.37 0.18 -10.61
CA LEU A 167 -17.77 -1.03 -11.21
C LEU A 167 -16.24 -1.04 -11.03
N ARG A 168 -15.57 0.08 -11.32
CA ARG A 168 -14.12 0.19 -11.08
C ARG A 168 -13.76 0.08 -9.60
N ALA A 169 -14.59 0.61 -8.71
CA ALA A 169 -14.39 0.50 -7.26
C ALA A 169 -14.52 -0.96 -6.78
N VAL A 170 -15.51 -1.71 -7.26
CA VAL A 170 -15.71 -3.11 -6.86
C VAL A 170 -14.63 -4.03 -7.42
N ASP A 171 -14.17 -3.80 -8.66
CA ASP A 171 -13.03 -4.54 -9.23
C ASP A 171 -11.77 -4.33 -8.38
N THR A 172 -11.52 -3.09 -7.96
CA THR A 172 -10.39 -2.74 -7.11
C THR A 172 -10.51 -3.37 -5.71
N LEU A 173 -11.72 -3.41 -5.14
CA LEU A 173 -12.00 -4.10 -3.87
C LEU A 173 -11.82 -5.61 -3.99
N ASN A 174 -12.18 -6.22 -5.12
CA ASN A 174 -11.98 -7.65 -5.35
C ASN A 174 -10.50 -8.00 -5.42
N GLU A 175 -9.67 -7.17 -6.05
CA GLU A 175 -8.21 -7.35 -6.02
C GLU A 175 -7.63 -7.19 -4.61
N LEU A 176 -8.08 -6.19 -3.85
CA LEU A 176 -7.70 -6.05 -2.43
C LEU A 176 -8.16 -7.25 -1.59
N GLN A 177 -9.33 -7.83 -1.87
CA GLN A 177 -9.86 -8.99 -1.16
C GLN A 177 -9.04 -10.25 -1.45
N LYS A 178 -8.56 -10.46 -2.68
CA LYS A 178 -7.64 -11.56 -3.01
C LYS A 178 -6.33 -11.46 -2.20
N MET A 179 -5.88 -10.25 -1.92
CA MET A 179 -4.71 -10.02 -1.06
C MET A 179 -5.02 -10.40 0.40
N VAL A 180 -6.23 -10.11 0.91
CA VAL A 180 -6.68 -10.57 2.23
C VAL A 180 -6.69 -12.10 2.33
N SER A 181 -7.10 -12.81 1.27
CA SER A 181 -7.20 -14.29 1.29
C SER A 181 -5.90 -15.03 0.98
N GLY A 182 -4.83 -14.34 0.59
CA GLY A 182 -3.53 -14.94 0.28
C GLY A 182 -3.45 -15.70 -1.06
N GLU A 183 -4.52 -15.69 -1.86
CA GLU A 183 -4.57 -16.40 -3.15
C GLU A 183 -4.19 -15.46 -4.32
N VAL A 184 -3.04 -15.71 -4.96
CA VAL A 184 -2.64 -14.98 -6.18
C VAL A 184 -2.96 -15.83 -7.40
N SER A 185 -4.01 -15.46 -8.13
CA SER A 185 -4.35 -16.09 -9.40
C SER A 185 -3.34 -15.70 -10.50
N ALA A 186 -3.18 -16.55 -11.54
CA ALA A 186 -2.32 -16.23 -12.68
C ALA A 186 -2.73 -14.92 -13.40
N THR A 187 -4.02 -14.60 -13.40
CA THR A 187 -4.55 -13.32 -13.91
C THR A 187 -4.08 -12.14 -13.07
N THR A 188 -4.10 -12.29 -11.74
CA THR A 188 -3.60 -11.27 -10.80
C THR A 188 -2.08 -11.07 -10.95
N THR A 189 -1.31 -12.16 -11.11
CA THR A 189 0.13 -12.09 -11.42
C THR A 189 0.39 -11.36 -12.74
N ALA A 190 -0.42 -11.62 -13.78
CA ALA A 190 -0.30 -10.95 -15.07
C ALA A 190 -0.57 -9.43 -14.97
N VAL A 191 -1.58 -9.03 -14.18
CA VAL A 191 -1.86 -7.61 -13.89
C VAL A 191 -0.70 -6.95 -13.16
N PHE A 192 -0.05 -7.63 -12.21
CA PHE A 192 1.13 -7.10 -11.52
C PHE A 192 2.30 -6.85 -12.46
N ILE A 193 2.59 -7.78 -13.36
CA ILE A 193 3.65 -7.59 -14.37
C ILE A 193 3.39 -6.35 -15.21
N ILE A 194 2.14 -6.11 -15.61
CA ILE A 194 1.75 -4.93 -16.42
C ILE A 194 1.90 -3.63 -15.61
N GLN A 195 1.48 -3.62 -14.35
CA GLN A 195 1.58 -2.45 -13.48
C GLN A 195 3.02 -2.08 -13.14
N ASP A 196 3.86 -3.08 -12.81
CA ASP A 196 5.28 -2.84 -12.58
C ASP A 196 5.98 -2.41 -13.88
N ALA A 197 5.59 -2.94 -15.04
CA ALA A 197 6.10 -2.48 -16.34
C ALA A 197 5.78 -0.99 -16.57
N ARG A 198 4.55 -0.54 -16.28
CA ARG A 198 4.18 0.90 -16.35
C ARG A 198 4.97 1.74 -15.35
N THR A 199 5.21 1.22 -14.15
CA THR A 199 6.03 1.90 -13.14
C THR A 199 7.48 2.06 -13.59
N VAL A 200 8.06 1.03 -14.21
CA VAL A 200 9.40 1.09 -14.83
C VAL A 200 9.45 2.15 -15.92
N MET A 201 8.43 2.22 -16.80
CA MET A 201 8.35 3.23 -17.85
C MET A 201 8.27 4.65 -17.30
N LEU A 202 7.42 4.89 -16.30
CA LEU A 202 7.29 6.18 -15.63
C LEU A 202 8.61 6.58 -14.96
N CYS A 203 9.23 5.66 -14.22
CA CYS A 203 10.51 5.95 -13.56
C CYS A 203 11.62 6.24 -14.57
N ALA A 204 11.62 5.61 -15.74
CA ALA A 204 12.56 5.92 -16.82
C ALA A 204 12.34 7.35 -17.36
N GLU A 205 11.08 7.75 -17.59
CA GLU A 205 10.73 9.10 -18.04
C GLU A 205 11.19 10.14 -17.01
N GLU A 206 10.85 9.93 -15.73
CA GLU A 206 11.23 10.82 -14.63
C GLU A 206 12.74 10.90 -14.42
N ALA A 207 13.45 9.78 -14.51
CA ALA A 207 14.91 9.72 -14.38
C ALA A 207 15.65 10.46 -15.50
N THR A 208 15.04 10.59 -16.67
CA THR A 208 15.69 11.07 -17.89
C THR A 208 15.23 12.47 -18.31
N ARG A 209 14.43 13.15 -17.48
CA ARG A 209 13.99 14.54 -17.71
C ARG A 209 15.18 15.49 -17.88
N LYS A 210 15.02 16.46 -18.79
CA LYS A 210 16.06 17.39 -19.24
C LYS A 210 16.68 18.24 -18.11
N ASP A 211 15.86 18.60 -17.12
CA ASP A 211 16.26 19.47 -16.00
C ASP A 211 16.35 18.68 -14.67
N GLN A 212 16.46 17.35 -14.74
CA GLN A 212 16.47 16.49 -13.57
C GLN A 212 17.81 16.57 -12.84
N GLU A 213 17.77 16.85 -11.53
CA GLU A 213 18.97 16.77 -10.69
C GLU A 213 19.46 15.32 -10.58
N TYR A 214 20.79 15.13 -10.64
CA TYR A 214 21.42 13.81 -10.61
C TYR A 214 20.97 12.93 -9.42
N ILE A 215 20.87 13.51 -8.22
CA ILE A 215 20.44 12.77 -7.02
C ILE A 215 19.00 12.24 -7.19
N VAL A 216 18.12 13.07 -7.76
CA VAL A 216 16.73 12.70 -7.98
C VAL A 216 16.59 11.71 -9.14
N ALA A 217 17.36 11.88 -10.21
CA ALA A 217 17.43 10.92 -11.31
C ALA A 217 17.91 9.54 -10.83
N ARG A 218 18.91 9.49 -9.94
CA ARG A 218 19.39 8.25 -9.34
C ARG A 218 18.34 7.60 -8.43
N ALA A 219 17.56 8.39 -7.69
CA ALA A 219 16.45 7.88 -6.89
C ALA A 219 15.37 7.24 -7.78
N TRP A 220 15.04 7.88 -8.91
CA TRP A 220 14.12 7.30 -9.90
C TRP A 220 14.65 6.01 -10.51
N VAL A 221 15.95 5.92 -10.85
CA VAL A 221 16.57 4.67 -11.33
C VAL A 221 16.54 3.57 -10.25
N SER A 222 16.73 3.91 -8.97
CA SER A 222 16.60 2.94 -7.88
C SER A 222 15.19 2.36 -7.83
N ARG A 223 14.17 3.22 -7.85
CA ARG A 223 12.75 2.81 -7.86
C ARG A 223 12.39 2.02 -9.12
N MET A 224 12.96 2.38 -10.26
CA MET A 224 12.82 1.67 -11.53
C MET A 224 13.35 0.23 -11.44
N LYS A 225 14.53 0.04 -10.82
CA LYS A 225 15.13 -1.29 -10.62
C LYS A 225 14.28 -2.17 -9.71
N GLU A 226 13.73 -1.61 -8.63
CA GLU A 226 12.82 -2.32 -7.73
C GLU A 226 11.56 -2.78 -8.46
N ALA A 227 10.95 -1.90 -9.27
CA ALA A 227 9.78 -2.26 -10.08
C ALA A 227 10.10 -3.33 -11.13
N PHE A 228 11.25 -3.23 -11.81
CA PHE A 228 11.67 -4.26 -12.75
C PHE A 228 11.91 -5.62 -12.07
N GLN A 229 12.54 -5.63 -10.89
CA GLN A 229 12.77 -6.87 -10.13
C GLN A 229 11.45 -7.54 -9.76
N ARG A 230 10.44 -6.79 -9.30
CA ARG A 230 9.10 -7.32 -9.03
C ARG A 230 8.44 -7.90 -10.29
N ALA A 231 8.50 -7.20 -11.41
CA ALA A 231 7.97 -7.70 -12.69
C ALA A 231 8.66 -8.98 -13.17
N ASP A 232 10.00 -9.05 -13.10
CA ASP A 232 10.80 -10.20 -13.52
C ASP A 232 10.47 -11.44 -12.66
N LEU A 233 10.31 -11.24 -11.35
CA LEU A 233 9.95 -12.29 -10.41
C LEU A 233 8.50 -12.78 -10.61
N ALA A 234 7.55 -11.86 -10.79
CA ALA A 234 6.17 -12.22 -11.12
C ALA A 234 6.08 -12.99 -12.44
N TYR A 235 6.90 -12.64 -13.44
CA TYR A 235 7.01 -13.39 -14.70
C TYR A 235 7.58 -14.80 -14.51
N LEU A 236 8.59 -14.98 -13.65
CA LEU A 236 9.12 -16.31 -13.33
C LEU A 236 8.06 -17.22 -12.69
N ASN A 237 7.19 -16.65 -11.85
CA ASN A 237 6.08 -17.36 -11.21
C ASN A 237 4.93 -17.69 -12.16
N LEU A 238 4.79 -16.97 -13.28
CA LEU A 238 3.75 -17.18 -14.30
C LEU A 238 3.97 -18.43 -15.17
N LYS A 239 5.11 -19.15 -15.03
CA LYS A 239 5.50 -20.25 -15.92
C LYS A 239 4.63 -21.52 -15.74
N ALA A 240 3.41 -21.47 -16.27
CA ALA A 240 2.57 -22.64 -16.54
C ALA A 240 1.64 -22.49 -17.78
N ASP A 241 1.69 -21.41 -18.56
CA ASP A 241 0.71 -21.25 -19.68
C ASP A 241 1.20 -20.45 -20.91
N ALA A 242 0.59 -20.68 -22.08
CA ALA A 242 1.04 -20.25 -23.42
C ALA A 242 1.14 -18.72 -23.66
N LYS A 243 0.71 -17.87 -22.71
CA LYS A 243 0.89 -16.39 -22.74
C LYS A 243 2.31 -15.91 -22.40
N ILE A 244 3.24 -16.84 -22.13
CA ILE A 244 4.66 -16.59 -21.81
C ILE A 244 5.39 -15.71 -22.85
N SER A 245 5.06 -15.81 -24.15
CA SER A 245 5.81 -15.12 -25.21
C SER A 245 5.70 -13.58 -25.13
N ALA A 246 4.51 -13.05 -24.84
CA ALA A 246 4.30 -11.60 -24.76
C ALA A 246 4.92 -11.01 -23.47
N PHE A 247 4.74 -11.67 -22.32
CA PHE A 247 5.35 -11.25 -21.06
C PHE A 247 6.88 -11.37 -21.09
N SER A 248 7.44 -12.42 -21.70
CA SER A 248 8.88 -12.53 -21.88
C SER A 248 9.46 -11.37 -22.69
N ARG A 249 8.76 -10.91 -23.73
CA ARG A 249 9.16 -9.76 -24.54
C ARG A 249 9.11 -8.47 -23.71
N ILE A 250 8.09 -8.29 -22.87
CA ILE A 250 8.01 -7.16 -21.93
C ILE A 250 9.22 -7.18 -20.99
N ILE A 251 9.52 -8.31 -20.33
CA ILE A 251 10.64 -8.40 -19.40
C ILE A 251 11.98 -8.07 -20.08
N ILE A 252 12.20 -8.54 -21.31
CA ILE A 252 13.40 -8.21 -22.09
C ILE A 252 13.49 -6.70 -22.37
N LEU A 253 12.38 -6.07 -22.76
CA LEU A 253 12.33 -4.64 -23.05
C LEU A 253 12.51 -3.79 -21.78
N LEU A 254 11.88 -4.18 -20.66
CA LEU A 254 12.06 -3.52 -19.37
C LEU A 254 13.51 -3.58 -18.89
N ARG A 255 14.16 -4.74 -19.01
CA ARG A 255 15.58 -4.91 -18.65
C ARG A 255 16.46 -3.95 -19.43
N ARG A 256 16.27 -3.87 -20.75
CA ARG A 256 16.99 -2.93 -21.62
C ARG A 256 16.73 -1.48 -21.22
N LEU A 257 15.48 -1.12 -20.93
CA LEU A 257 15.11 0.22 -20.51
C LEU A 257 15.81 0.61 -19.19
N VAL A 258 15.87 -0.31 -18.21
CA VAL A 258 16.61 -0.11 -16.94
C VAL A 258 18.10 0.12 -17.20
N GLU A 259 18.73 -0.71 -18.03
CA GLU A 259 20.13 -0.59 -18.39
C GLU A 259 20.44 0.74 -19.10
N ASP A 260 19.57 1.17 -20.01
CA ASP A 260 19.72 2.42 -20.74
C ASP A 260 19.52 3.65 -19.83
N ALA A 261 18.53 3.62 -18.93
CA ALA A 261 18.31 4.69 -17.96
C ALA A 261 19.48 4.78 -16.96
N GLU A 262 20.01 3.65 -16.50
CA GLU A 262 21.19 3.63 -15.63
C GLU A 262 22.43 4.15 -16.34
N ARG A 263 22.66 3.77 -17.60
CA ARG A 263 23.75 4.33 -18.42
C ARG A 263 23.59 5.83 -18.64
N TYR A 264 22.38 6.29 -18.89
CA TYR A 264 22.10 7.71 -19.07
C TYR A 264 22.37 8.51 -17.79
N VAL A 265 21.84 8.07 -16.64
CA VAL A 265 22.02 8.75 -15.36
C VAL A 265 23.47 8.68 -14.88
N SER A 266 24.17 7.57 -15.08
CA SER A 266 25.60 7.45 -14.73
C SER A 266 26.52 8.30 -15.62
N ARG A 267 26.06 8.64 -16.83
CA ARG A 267 26.77 9.52 -17.76
C ARG A 267 26.32 10.97 -17.70
N MET A 268 25.20 11.28 -17.02
CA MET A 268 24.50 12.57 -16.99
C MET A 268 25.49 13.71 -17.28
N PRO A 269 25.62 14.12 -18.56
CA PRO A 269 26.78 14.90 -18.96
C PRO A 269 26.61 16.33 -18.47
N GLU A 270 27.71 17.04 -18.35
CA GLU A 270 27.72 18.50 -18.22
C GLU A 270 26.98 19.23 -19.38
N LYS A 271 26.47 18.54 -20.42
CA LYS A 271 25.39 18.98 -21.35
C LYS A 271 25.09 17.92 -22.44
N GLY A 272 23.81 17.62 -22.68
CA GLY A 272 23.26 17.56 -24.05
C GLY A 272 22.96 16.22 -24.73
N GLU A 273 23.24 15.05 -24.16
CA GLU A 273 22.76 13.78 -24.75
C GLU A 273 21.25 13.62 -24.54
N LYS A 274 20.50 13.27 -25.59
CA LYS A 274 19.07 12.95 -25.49
C LYS A 274 18.91 11.47 -25.14
N PHE A 275 18.07 11.17 -24.14
CA PHE A 275 17.61 9.81 -23.91
C PHE A 275 16.76 9.36 -25.10
N ALA A 276 17.28 8.42 -25.89
CA ALA A 276 16.56 7.84 -27.02
C ALA A 276 15.96 6.51 -26.58
N SER A 277 14.64 6.46 -26.35
CA SER A 277 13.99 5.18 -26.08
C SER A 277 12.71 4.99 -26.91
N GLY A 278 12.89 4.60 -28.18
CA GLY A 278 11.79 3.98 -28.95
C GLY A 278 11.22 2.72 -28.26
N LEU A 279 11.93 2.21 -27.26
CA LEU A 279 11.51 1.12 -26.37
C LEU A 279 10.26 1.47 -25.53
N GLN A 280 10.06 2.74 -25.14
CA GLN A 280 8.88 3.12 -24.34
C GLN A 280 7.59 3.04 -25.17
N GLU A 281 7.63 3.44 -26.45
CA GLU A 281 6.49 3.33 -27.36
C GLU A 281 6.12 1.86 -27.64
N ASP A 282 7.13 1.02 -27.93
CA ASP A 282 6.97 -0.42 -28.12
C ASP A 282 6.39 -1.12 -26.87
N LEU A 283 6.86 -0.73 -25.67
CA LEU A 283 6.34 -1.23 -24.40
C LEU A 283 4.89 -0.81 -24.17
N SER A 284 4.55 0.46 -24.41
CA SER A 284 3.18 0.96 -24.23
C SER A 284 2.18 0.17 -25.07
N HIS A 285 2.48 -0.01 -26.35
CA HIS A 285 1.61 -0.76 -27.27
C HIS A 285 1.43 -2.22 -26.83
N LEU A 286 2.50 -2.88 -26.37
CA LEU A 286 2.44 -4.27 -25.89
C LEU A 286 1.62 -4.41 -24.60
N LEU A 287 1.75 -3.46 -23.68
CA LEU A 287 1.00 -3.44 -22.43
C LEU A 287 -0.49 -3.21 -22.68
N ASP A 288 -0.84 -2.25 -23.55
CA ASP A 288 -2.24 -1.96 -23.88
C ASP A 288 -2.91 -3.15 -24.58
N THR A 289 -2.19 -3.87 -25.45
CA THR A 289 -2.68 -5.10 -26.10
C THR A 289 -2.93 -6.22 -25.08
N LEU A 290 -2.07 -6.35 -24.07
CA LEU A 290 -2.21 -7.39 -23.04
C LEU A 290 -3.32 -7.08 -22.03
N GLU A 291 -3.49 -5.82 -21.63
CA GLU A 291 -4.62 -5.40 -20.76
C GLU A 291 -5.96 -5.69 -21.43
N GLN A 292 -6.08 -5.41 -22.72
CA GLN A 292 -7.28 -5.74 -23.49
C GLN A 292 -7.55 -7.25 -23.57
N SER A 293 -6.51 -8.09 -23.50
CA SER A 293 -6.63 -9.56 -23.51
C SER A 293 -6.90 -10.19 -22.15
N LEU A 294 -6.84 -9.39 -21.08
CA LEU A 294 -7.08 -9.78 -19.69
C LEU A 294 -8.40 -9.24 -19.14
N SER A 295 -9.01 -8.27 -19.84
CA SER A 295 -10.37 -7.75 -19.61
C SER A 295 -11.41 -8.64 -20.27
#